data_AF-A0A2I3MVU4-F1
#
_entry.id   AF-A0A2I3MVU4-F1
#
_cell.length_a   1.000
_cell.length_b   1.000
_cell.length_c   1.000
_cell.angle_alpha   90.00
_cell.angle_beta   90.00
_cell.angle_gamma   90.00
#
_symmetry.space_group_name_H-M   'P 1'
#
loop_
_entity.id
_entity.type
_entity.pdbx_description
1 polymer ?
#
loop_
_entity_poly.entity_id
_entity_poly.type
_entity_poly.pdbx_seq_one_letter_code
_entity_poly.pdbx_strand_id
1 'polypeptide(L)'
;MLFIIYSSNTQTKKYIERVLRNKIRSGCIQEQLLQSTFSVHYLVLKDMCSSILSLAQSFPHSLDQSIISFGSLLYKYAFKFFDTYCQQEVVGALVTHICSGNEAEVDTALDVLLELVVLNPSAMMMNAVFVKGILDYLDNISPQQIRKLFNALSTLAFSKQNEASSHIQVRGNMLGKICFWFLFFVFGISLCRPG
;
A
#
# COMPACT_ATOMS: atom_id res chain seq x y z
N MET A 1 -23.39 1.83 -4.09
CA MET A 1 -24.22 0.67 -4.48
C MET A 1 -23.41 -0.50 -5.03
N LEU A 2 -22.53 -0.32 -6.04
CA LEU A 2 -21.74 -1.44 -6.59
C LEU A 2 -20.91 -2.18 -5.52
N PHE A 3 -20.25 -1.46 -4.61
CA PHE A 3 -19.55 -2.10 -3.50
C PHE A 3 -20.47 -2.93 -2.61
N ILE A 4 -21.70 -2.46 -2.34
CA ILE A 4 -22.67 -3.15 -1.45
C ILE A 4 -23.06 -4.48 -2.09
N ILE A 5 -23.39 -4.46 -3.38
CA ILE A 5 -23.73 -5.69 -4.12
C ILE A 5 -22.53 -6.64 -4.12
N TYR A 6 -21.32 -6.11 -4.31
CA TYR A 6 -20.08 -6.89 -4.28
C TYR A 6 -19.82 -7.55 -2.91
N SER A 7 -20.13 -6.88 -1.80
CA SER A 7 -19.93 -7.44 -0.45
C SER A 7 -21.03 -8.43 -0.06
N SER A 8 -22.28 -8.23 -0.49
CA SER A 8 -23.42 -9.05 -0.05
C SER A 8 -23.56 -10.40 -0.74
N ASN A 9 -23.12 -10.55 -2.00
CA ASN A 9 -23.31 -11.81 -2.74
C ASN A 9 -22.05 -12.27 -3.49
N THR A 10 -21.48 -13.38 -3.04
CA THR A 10 -20.26 -14.00 -3.60
C THR A 10 -20.41 -14.41 -5.07
N GLN A 11 -21.58 -14.84 -5.51
CA GLN A 11 -21.84 -15.23 -6.90
C GLN A 11 -21.78 -14.02 -7.86
N THR A 12 -22.15 -12.83 -7.36
CA THR A 12 -22.14 -11.60 -8.18
C THR A 12 -20.78 -10.92 -8.27
N LYS A 13 -19.80 -11.32 -7.44
CA LYS A 13 -18.48 -10.64 -7.36
C LYS A 13 -17.80 -10.48 -8.72
N LYS A 14 -17.66 -11.58 -9.47
CA LYS A 14 -17.02 -11.57 -10.80
C LYS A 14 -17.77 -10.70 -11.81
N TYR A 15 -19.11 -10.70 -11.74
CA TYR A 15 -19.93 -9.86 -12.60
C TYR A 15 -19.74 -8.37 -12.29
N ILE A 16 -19.81 -8.00 -11.00
CA ILE A 16 -19.62 -6.61 -10.56
C ILE A 16 -18.20 -6.13 -10.85
N GLU A 17 -17.19 -6.97 -10.66
CA GLU A 17 -15.81 -6.66 -11.04
C GLU A 17 -15.70 -6.34 -12.54
N ARG A 18 -16.30 -7.16 -13.40
CA ARG A 18 -16.34 -6.91 -14.86
C ARG A 18 -17.05 -5.59 -15.18
N VAL A 19 -18.18 -5.30 -14.53
CA VAL A 19 -18.93 -4.05 -14.73
C VAL A 19 -18.08 -2.85 -14.30
N LEU A 20 -17.42 -2.92 -13.15
CA LEU A 20 -16.53 -1.86 -12.65
C LEU A 20 -15.39 -1.61 -13.64
N ARG A 21 -14.69 -2.66 -14.08
CA ARG A 21 -13.60 -2.53 -15.07
C ARG A 21 -14.07 -1.83 -16.34
N ASN A 22 -15.24 -2.19 -16.86
CA ASN A 22 -15.81 -1.55 -18.05
C ASN A 22 -16.15 -0.08 -17.82
N LYS A 23 -16.68 0.27 -16.64
CA LYS A 23 -17.05 1.65 -16.30
C LYS A 23 -15.84 2.56 -16.01
N ILE A 24 -14.77 1.98 -15.49
CA ILE A 24 -13.48 2.68 -15.33
C ILE A 24 -12.89 2.97 -16.71
N ARG A 25 -12.83 1.96 -17.59
CA ARG A 25 -12.33 2.11 -18.96
C ARG A 25 -13.10 3.13 -19.80
N SER A 26 -14.41 3.18 -19.64
CA SER A 26 -15.24 4.16 -20.35
C SER A 26 -15.19 5.56 -19.72
N GLY A 27 -14.36 5.78 -18.68
CA GLY A 27 -14.24 7.06 -17.98
C GLY A 27 -15.49 7.46 -17.19
N CYS A 28 -16.45 6.56 -16.99
CA CYS A 28 -17.69 6.85 -16.25
C CYS A 28 -17.45 6.88 -14.74
N ILE A 29 -16.47 6.10 -14.26
CA ILE A 29 -16.05 6.09 -12.85
C ILE A 29 -14.61 6.58 -12.82
N GLN A 30 -14.42 7.74 -12.18
CA GLN A 30 -13.13 8.42 -12.05
C GLN A 30 -12.77 8.64 -10.58
N GLU A 31 -11.55 9.08 -10.33
CA GLU A 31 -11.03 9.35 -8.98
C GLU A 31 -11.95 10.28 -8.17
N GLN A 32 -12.47 11.36 -8.77
CA GLN A 32 -13.34 12.33 -8.07
C GLN A 32 -14.63 11.67 -7.54
N LEU A 33 -15.21 10.74 -8.30
CA LEU A 33 -16.40 10.00 -7.88
C LEU A 33 -16.05 9.04 -6.74
N LEU A 34 -14.88 8.40 -6.81
CA LEU A 34 -14.42 7.50 -5.76
C LEU A 34 -14.13 8.28 -4.47
N GLN A 35 -13.43 9.41 -4.57
CA GLN A 35 -13.11 10.29 -3.44
C GLN A 35 -14.37 10.75 -2.72
N SER A 36 -15.35 11.29 -3.46
CA SER A 36 -16.63 11.75 -2.90
C SER A 36 -17.41 10.60 -2.28
N THR A 37 -17.38 9.42 -2.89
CA THR A 37 -18.03 8.21 -2.34
C THR A 37 -17.44 7.84 -0.98
N PHE A 38 -16.11 7.79 -0.86
CA PHE A 38 -15.46 7.47 0.41
C PHE A 38 -15.65 8.59 1.44
N SER A 39 -15.52 9.87 1.06
CA SER A 39 -15.64 10.97 2.02
C SER A 39 -17.04 11.13 2.60
N VAL A 40 -18.09 10.85 1.82
CA VAL A 40 -19.48 10.98 2.26
C VAL A 40 -20.01 9.70 2.91
N HIS A 41 -19.61 8.53 2.41
CA HIS A 41 -20.24 7.25 2.77
C HIS A 41 -19.30 6.28 3.52
N TYR A 42 -18.16 6.73 4.05
CA TYR A 42 -17.20 5.86 4.75
C TYR A 42 -17.83 5.02 5.87
N LEU A 43 -18.83 5.55 6.60
CA LEU A 43 -19.50 4.81 7.68
C LEU A 43 -20.21 3.54 7.23
N VAL A 44 -20.70 3.51 5.99
CA VAL A 44 -21.32 2.31 5.40
C VAL A 44 -20.24 1.42 4.78
N LEU A 45 -19.23 2.03 4.17
CA LEU A 45 -18.17 1.31 3.46
C LEU A 45 -17.18 0.60 4.40
N LYS A 46 -17.00 1.07 5.64
CA LYS A 46 -16.05 0.49 6.60
C LYS A 46 -16.37 -0.97 6.91
N ASP A 47 -17.65 -1.33 7.00
CA ASP A 47 -18.10 -2.70 7.30
C ASP A 47 -17.82 -3.66 6.12
N MET A 48 -17.39 -3.10 4.99
CA MET A 48 -17.11 -3.80 3.74
C MET A 48 -15.62 -3.75 3.37
N CYS A 49 -14.75 -3.35 4.31
CA CYS A 49 -13.30 -3.22 4.11
C CYS A 49 -12.73 -4.46 3.39
N SER A 50 -12.95 -5.66 3.91
CA SER A 50 -12.43 -6.91 3.31
C SER A 50 -12.84 -7.12 1.85
N SER A 51 -14.07 -6.73 1.50
CA SER A 51 -14.57 -6.82 0.13
C SER A 51 -13.94 -5.75 -0.78
N ILE A 52 -13.72 -4.53 -0.26
CA ILE A 52 -13.05 -3.46 -0.98
C ILE A 52 -11.58 -3.84 -1.26
N LEU A 53 -10.88 -4.40 -0.28
CA LEU A 53 -9.50 -4.86 -0.44
C LEU A 53 -9.38 -6.03 -1.40
N SER A 54 -10.29 -7.01 -1.31
CA SER A 54 -10.36 -8.11 -2.28
C SER A 54 -10.59 -7.62 -3.72
N LEU A 55 -11.40 -6.57 -3.89
CA LEU A 55 -11.58 -5.94 -5.19
C LEU A 55 -10.31 -5.22 -5.65
N ALA A 56 -9.67 -4.45 -4.77
CA ALA A 56 -8.42 -3.75 -5.07
C ALA A 56 -7.33 -4.74 -5.50
N GLN A 57 -7.18 -5.87 -4.80
CA GLN A 57 -6.22 -6.93 -5.10
C GLN A 57 -6.42 -7.58 -6.48
N SER A 58 -7.64 -7.52 -7.05
CA SER A 58 -7.89 -8.08 -8.39
C SER A 58 -7.37 -7.19 -9.53
N PHE A 59 -7.10 -5.91 -9.28
CA PHE A 59 -6.79 -4.92 -10.31
C PHE A 59 -5.32 -4.83 -10.76
N PRO A 60 -4.31 -5.11 -9.93
CA PRO A 60 -2.89 -5.08 -10.32
C PRO A 60 -2.52 -5.97 -11.50
N HIS A 61 -3.23 -7.08 -11.74
CA HIS A 61 -2.97 -7.98 -12.87
C HIS A 61 -3.56 -7.48 -14.21
N SER A 62 -4.17 -6.30 -14.25
CA SER A 62 -4.70 -5.70 -15.47
C SER A 62 -3.58 -5.10 -16.31
N LEU A 63 -3.63 -5.21 -17.64
CA LEU A 63 -2.73 -4.47 -18.55
C LEU A 63 -3.12 -2.99 -18.70
N ASP A 64 -4.23 -2.58 -18.09
CA ASP A 64 -4.85 -1.28 -18.26
C ASP A 64 -4.55 -0.38 -17.06
N GLN A 65 -3.75 0.66 -17.30
CA GLN A 65 -3.30 1.59 -16.26
C GLN A 65 -4.45 2.28 -15.53
N SER A 66 -5.59 2.50 -16.20
CA SER A 66 -6.76 3.12 -15.55
C SER A 66 -7.33 2.22 -14.44
N ILE A 67 -7.29 0.90 -14.65
CA ILE A 67 -7.76 -0.08 -13.66
C ILE A 67 -6.74 -0.25 -12.54
N ILE A 68 -5.45 -0.31 -12.87
CA ILE A 68 -4.38 -0.37 -11.85
C ILE A 68 -4.47 0.85 -10.94
N SER A 69 -4.52 2.05 -11.53
CA SER A 69 -4.66 3.32 -10.79
C SER A 69 -5.92 3.35 -9.93
N PHE A 70 -7.05 2.85 -10.43
CA PHE A 70 -8.27 2.73 -9.63
C PHE A 70 -8.10 1.78 -8.42
N GLY A 71 -7.38 0.66 -8.60
CA GLY A 71 -7.01 -0.24 -7.49
C GLY A 71 -6.15 0.44 -6.43
N SER A 72 -5.14 1.21 -6.86
CA SER A 72 -4.31 2.03 -5.98
C SER A 72 -5.14 3.04 -5.17
N LEU A 73 -6.12 3.68 -5.81
CA LEU A 73 -7.03 4.61 -5.12
C LEU A 73 -7.93 3.91 -4.09
N LEU A 74 -8.33 2.66 -4.33
CA LEU A 74 -9.08 1.88 -3.33
C LEU A 74 -8.24 1.66 -2.06
N TYR A 75 -6.98 1.26 -2.19
CA TYR A 75 -6.08 1.13 -1.03
C TYR A 75 -5.87 2.49 -0.33
N LYS A 76 -5.63 3.55 -1.10
CA LYS A 76 -5.45 4.92 -0.58
C LYS A 76 -6.64 5.40 0.25
N TYR A 77 -7.86 5.29 -0.28
CA TYR A 77 -9.04 5.77 0.41
C TYR A 77 -9.48 4.84 1.55
N ALA A 78 -9.27 3.52 1.41
CA ALA A 78 -9.47 2.60 2.52
C ALA A 78 -8.58 2.97 3.71
N PHE A 79 -7.28 3.19 3.48
CA PHE A 79 -6.35 3.62 4.51
C PHE A 79 -6.72 4.99 5.11
N LYS A 80 -7.17 5.92 4.27
CA LYS A 80 -7.53 7.29 4.70
C LYS A 80 -8.73 7.35 5.63
N PHE A 81 -9.78 6.60 5.32
CA PHE A 81 -11.10 6.80 5.93
C PHE A 81 -11.54 5.69 6.89
N PHE A 82 -10.93 4.51 6.81
CA PHE A 82 -11.29 3.39 7.69
C PHE A 82 -10.45 3.35 8.97
N ASP A 83 -10.81 2.42 9.85
CA ASP A 83 -10.22 2.26 11.17
C ASP A 83 -8.83 1.61 11.12
N THR A 84 -8.18 1.52 12.29
CA THR A 84 -6.83 0.99 12.44
C THR A 84 -6.71 -0.47 11.97
N TYR A 85 -7.77 -1.26 12.15
CA TYR A 85 -7.81 -2.64 11.66
C TYR A 85 -7.76 -2.68 10.13
N CYS A 86 -8.62 -1.91 9.45
CA CYS A 86 -8.58 -1.88 7.99
C CYS A 86 -7.29 -1.24 7.44
N GLN A 87 -6.73 -0.25 8.14
CA GLN A 87 -5.42 0.32 7.80
C GLN A 87 -4.31 -0.74 7.84
N GLN A 88 -4.31 -1.60 8.85
CA GLN A 88 -3.38 -2.72 8.95
C GLN A 88 -3.54 -3.70 7.78
N GLU A 89 -4.77 -4.07 7.43
CA GLU A 89 -5.06 -4.94 6.29
C GLU A 89 -4.59 -4.34 4.96
N VAL A 90 -4.78 -3.02 4.75
CA VAL A 90 -4.25 -2.31 3.58
C VAL A 90 -2.73 -2.44 3.52
N VAL A 91 -2.02 -2.16 4.62
CA VAL A 91 -0.55 -2.23 4.64
C VAL A 91 -0.08 -3.67 4.42
N GLY A 92 -0.74 -4.67 5.01
CA GLY A 92 -0.44 -6.08 4.79
C GLY A 92 -0.63 -6.51 3.33
N ALA A 93 -1.72 -6.06 2.69
CA ALA A 93 -1.97 -6.32 1.27
C ALA A 93 -0.89 -5.69 0.37
N LEU A 94 -0.50 -4.44 0.65
CA LEU A 94 0.58 -3.77 -0.08
C LEU A 94 1.93 -4.47 0.09
N VAL A 95 2.28 -4.88 1.32
CA VAL A 95 3.50 -5.68 1.58
C VAL A 95 3.48 -6.97 0.77
N THR A 96 2.33 -7.64 0.70
CA THR A 96 2.17 -8.86 -0.12
C THR A 96 2.43 -8.58 -1.59
N HIS A 97 1.90 -7.50 -2.14
CA HIS A 97 2.16 -7.08 -3.53
C HIS A 97 3.63 -6.74 -3.78
N ILE A 98 4.30 -6.08 -2.83
CA ILE A 98 5.74 -5.75 -2.91
C ILE A 98 6.61 -7.03 -2.90
N CYS A 99 6.16 -8.08 -2.22
CA CYS A 99 6.86 -9.37 -2.18
C CYS A 99 6.43 -10.34 -3.31
N SER A 100 5.57 -9.92 -4.25
CA SER A 100 5.02 -10.81 -5.29
C SER A 100 6.02 -11.22 -6.37
N GLY A 101 7.09 -10.45 -6.57
CA GLY A 101 8.08 -10.64 -7.63
C GLY A 101 7.64 -10.14 -9.02
N ASN A 102 6.43 -9.61 -9.17
CA ASN A 102 5.97 -8.98 -10.41
C ASN A 102 6.35 -7.49 -10.44
N GLU A 103 7.28 -7.12 -11.32
CA GLU A 103 7.89 -5.78 -11.33
C GLU A 103 6.87 -4.62 -11.35
N ALA A 104 5.85 -4.69 -12.20
CA ALA A 104 4.84 -3.61 -12.32
C ALA A 104 3.93 -3.52 -11.09
N GLU A 105 3.61 -4.68 -10.50
CA GLU A 105 2.78 -4.79 -9.30
C GLU A 105 3.54 -4.28 -8.07
N VAL A 106 4.81 -4.66 -7.95
CA VAL A 106 5.72 -4.17 -6.90
C VAL A 106 5.89 -2.66 -7.00
N ASP A 107 6.09 -2.13 -8.22
CA ASP A 107 6.28 -0.70 -8.43
C ASP A 107 5.03 0.11 -8.04
N THR A 108 3.85 -0.37 -8.46
CA THR A 108 2.56 0.23 -8.09
C THR A 108 2.34 0.20 -6.58
N ALA A 109 2.62 -0.92 -5.92
CA ALA A 109 2.42 -1.07 -4.49
C ALA A 109 3.36 -0.16 -3.68
N LEU A 110 4.61 0.01 -4.13
CA LEU A 110 5.56 0.95 -3.53
C LEU A 110 5.13 2.41 -3.72
N ASP A 111 4.55 2.76 -4.86
CA ASP A 111 4.01 4.11 -5.08
C ASP A 111 2.84 4.41 -4.14
N VAL A 112 1.92 3.45 -3.98
CA VAL A 112 0.83 3.59 -2.99
C VAL A 112 1.41 3.71 -1.59
N LEU A 113 2.38 2.87 -1.21
CA LEU A 113 3.02 2.92 0.09
C LEU A 113 3.63 4.31 0.38
N LEU A 114 4.33 4.89 -0.59
CA LEU A 114 4.88 6.25 -0.50
C LEU A 114 3.79 7.30 -0.29
N GLU A 115 2.68 7.21 -1.04
CA GLU A 115 1.54 8.10 -0.83
C GLU A 115 0.94 7.96 0.58
N LEU A 116 0.81 6.73 1.11
CA LEU A 116 0.24 6.50 2.44
C LEU A 116 1.11 7.09 3.55
N VAL A 117 2.44 6.96 3.42
CA VAL A 117 3.40 7.53 4.37
C VAL A 117 3.26 9.04 4.46
N VAL A 118 3.04 9.73 3.34
CA VAL A 118 2.80 11.18 3.32
C VAL A 118 1.40 11.53 3.82
N LEU A 119 0.41 10.70 3.47
CA LEU A 119 -1.00 10.95 3.78
C LEU A 119 -1.31 10.91 5.29
N ASN A 120 -0.80 9.92 6.01
CA ASN A 120 -0.96 9.81 7.45
C ASN A 120 0.23 9.07 8.09
N PRO A 121 1.34 9.78 8.38
CA PRO A 121 2.54 9.18 8.95
C PRO A 121 2.30 8.48 10.29
N SER A 122 1.39 9.02 11.13
CA SER A 122 1.05 8.41 12.43
C SER A 122 0.42 7.04 12.26
N ALA A 123 -0.62 6.91 11.44
CA ALA A 123 -1.24 5.61 11.15
C ALA A 123 -0.27 4.63 10.48
N MET A 124 0.61 5.15 9.62
CA MET A 124 1.61 4.32 8.94
C MET A 124 2.71 3.85 9.90
N MET A 125 3.10 4.66 10.89
CA MET A 125 4.04 4.29 11.94
C MET A 125 3.51 3.16 12.84
N MET A 126 2.19 3.14 13.10
CA MET A 126 1.53 2.02 13.80
C MET A 126 1.73 0.68 13.08
N ASN A 127 1.85 0.73 11.75
CA ASN A 127 1.99 -0.44 10.87
C ASN A 127 3.44 -0.65 10.39
N ALA A 128 4.42 0.08 10.92
CA ALA A 128 5.80 0.07 10.43
C ALA A 128 6.51 -1.29 10.57
N VAL A 129 6.03 -2.17 11.46
CA VAL A 129 6.55 -3.55 11.62
C VAL A 129 6.38 -4.34 10.33
N PHE A 130 5.24 -4.19 9.64
CA PHE A 130 4.98 -4.85 8.36
C PHE A 130 5.92 -4.36 7.26
N VAL A 131 6.11 -3.04 7.18
CA VAL A 131 7.01 -2.41 6.20
C VAL A 131 8.47 -2.80 6.44
N LYS A 132 8.88 -2.93 7.72
CA LYS A 132 10.21 -3.43 8.09
C LYS A 132 10.43 -4.85 7.58
N GLY A 133 9.41 -5.71 7.59
CA GLY A 133 9.50 -7.09 7.10
C GLY A 133 9.90 -7.20 5.63
N ILE A 134 9.63 -6.18 4.80
CA ILE A 134 10.07 -6.13 3.39
C ILE A 134 11.60 -6.19 3.29
N LEU A 135 12.33 -5.69 4.29
CA LEU A 135 13.80 -5.67 4.28
C LEU A 135 14.43 -7.07 4.26
N ASP A 136 13.67 -8.10 4.62
CA ASP A 136 14.12 -9.49 4.58
C ASP A 136 13.92 -10.13 3.18
N TYR A 137 13.29 -9.40 2.25
CA TYR A 137 12.99 -9.82 0.87
C TYR A 137 13.64 -8.92 -0.20
N LEU A 138 14.67 -8.14 0.15
CA LEU A 138 15.32 -7.19 -0.77
C LEU A 138 15.91 -7.83 -2.03
N ASP A 139 16.25 -9.13 -1.99
CA ASP A 139 16.82 -9.84 -3.15
C ASP A 139 15.87 -9.91 -4.34
N ASN A 140 14.56 -9.82 -4.10
CA ASN A 140 13.52 -9.90 -5.13
C ASN A 140 13.08 -8.52 -5.63
N ILE A 141 13.74 -7.44 -5.18
CA ILE A 141 13.33 -6.06 -5.43
C ILE A 141 14.42 -5.36 -6.26
N SER A 142 14.03 -4.66 -7.32
CA SER A 142 14.97 -3.96 -8.20
C SER A 142 15.62 -2.76 -7.49
N PRO A 143 16.82 -2.31 -7.88
CA PRO A 143 17.47 -1.16 -7.25
C PRO A 143 16.62 0.13 -7.24
N GLN A 144 15.78 0.31 -8.26
CA GLN A 144 14.85 1.45 -8.32
C GLN A 144 13.74 1.35 -7.28
N GLN A 145 13.16 0.16 -7.13
CA GLN A 145 12.14 -0.15 -6.14
C GLN A 145 12.71 -0.10 -4.71
N ILE A 146 13.95 -0.55 -4.51
CA ILE A 146 14.66 -0.40 -3.23
C ILE A 146 14.75 1.09 -2.85
N ARG A 147 15.09 1.99 -3.79
CA ARG A 147 15.09 3.44 -3.50
C ARG A 147 13.72 3.94 -3.03
N LYS A 148 12.63 3.50 -3.68
CA LYS A 148 11.26 3.85 -3.27
C LYS A 148 10.97 3.34 -1.84
N LEU A 149 11.31 2.09 -1.54
CA LEU A 149 11.17 1.50 -0.21
C LEU A 149 11.95 2.30 0.85
N PHE A 150 13.23 2.57 0.61
CA PHE A 150 14.06 3.31 1.55
C PHE A 150 13.60 4.76 1.74
N ASN A 151 13.01 5.37 0.70
CA ASN A 151 12.36 6.68 0.84
C ASN A 151 11.11 6.63 1.73
N ALA A 152 10.30 5.59 1.61
CA ALA A 152 9.16 5.37 2.52
C ALA A 152 9.64 5.15 3.96
N LEU A 153 10.66 4.30 4.16
CA LEU A 153 11.21 3.98 5.48
C LEU A 153 11.87 5.21 6.13
N SER A 154 12.62 6.01 5.37
CA SER A 154 13.26 7.23 5.88
C SER A 154 12.22 8.27 6.27
N THR A 155 11.19 8.47 5.44
CA THR A 155 10.10 9.42 5.73
C THR A 155 9.38 9.03 7.03
N LEU A 156 9.16 7.74 7.27
CA LEU A 156 8.63 7.24 8.55
C LEU A 156 9.58 7.48 9.72
N ALA A 157 10.87 7.14 9.54
CA ALA A 157 11.88 7.27 10.58
C ALA A 157 12.09 8.72 11.05
N PHE A 158 11.97 9.69 10.13
CA PHE A 158 12.14 11.12 10.42
C PHE A 158 10.83 11.86 10.70
N SER A 159 9.68 11.17 10.66
CA SER A 159 8.40 11.79 10.99
C SER A 159 8.34 12.20 12.48
N LYS A 160 8.07 13.48 12.76
CA LYS A 160 8.24 14.11 14.09
C LYS A 160 7.16 13.78 15.14
N GLN A 161 6.38 12.70 15.00
CA GLN A 161 5.21 12.46 15.88
C GLN A 161 5.44 11.43 17.00
N ASN A 162 4.79 11.73 18.14
CA ASN A 162 4.79 11.14 19.48
C ASN A 162 5.48 9.78 19.69
N GLU A 163 6.42 9.78 20.62
CA GLU A 163 7.21 8.63 21.05
C GLU A 163 6.41 7.70 21.97
N ALA A 164 5.73 6.70 21.41
CA ALA A 164 5.46 5.48 22.17
C ALA A 164 6.72 4.58 22.14
N SER A 165 7.08 3.99 23.26
CA SER A 165 8.34 3.25 23.46
C SER A 165 8.61 2.15 22.44
N SER A 166 7.58 1.46 21.93
CA SER A 166 7.70 0.44 20.88
C SER A 166 8.10 1.03 19.51
N HIS A 167 7.67 2.27 19.20
CA HIS A 167 8.02 2.95 17.94
C HIS A 167 9.47 3.44 17.93
N ILE A 168 10.04 3.76 19.10
CA ILE A 168 11.45 4.18 19.22
C ILE A 168 12.38 3.04 18.78
N GLN A 169 12.10 1.80 19.20
CA GLN A 169 12.91 0.63 18.81
C GLN A 169 12.76 0.29 17.32
N VAL A 170 11.55 0.45 16.75
CA VAL A 170 11.35 0.28 15.31
C VAL A 170 12.12 1.34 14.53
N ARG A 171 12.06 2.62 14.93
CA ARG A 171 12.82 3.71 14.30
C ARG A 171 14.34 3.51 14.39
N GLY A 172 14.86 3.17 15.57
CA GLY A 172 16.30 2.92 15.76
C GLY A 172 16.82 1.82 14.84
N ASN A 173 16.07 0.72 14.72
CA ASN A 173 16.40 -0.37 13.80
C ASN A 173 16.27 0.04 12.32
N MET A 174 15.26 0.85 11.98
CA MET A 174 15.08 1.41 10.64
C MET A 174 16.28 2.29 10.27
N LEU A 175 16.67 3.20 11.16
CA LEU A 175 17.80 4.11 10.97
C LEU A 175 19.12 3.34 10.82
N GLY A 176 19.34 2.29 11.61
CA GLY A 176 20.52 1.43 11.47
C GLY A 176 20.61 0.78 10.08
N LYS A 177 19.52 0.16 9.61
CA LYS A 177 19.48 -0.45 8.26
C LYS A 177 19.54 0.61 7.15
N ILE A 178 18.92 1.78 7.33
CA ILE A 178 19.01 2.93 6.39
C ILE A 178 20.44 3.44 6.29
N CYS A 179 21.14 3.66 7.40
CA CYS A 179 22.54 4.10 7.41
C CYS A 179 23.46 3.07 6.75
N PHE A 180 23.26 1.79 7.03
CA PHE A 180 24.01 0.71 6.39
C PHE A 180 23.79 0.68 4.87
N TRP A 181 22.55 0.87 4.43
CA TRP A 181 22.22 0.92 3.01
C TRP A 181 22.73 2.20 2.32
N PHE A 182 22.69 3.33 3.02
CA PHE A 182 23.25 4.61 2.54
C PHE A 182 24.77 4.49 2.34
N LEU A 183 25.47 3.82 3.26
CA LEU A 183 26.88 3.48 3.10
C LEU A 183 27.11 2.55 1.90
N PHE A 184 26.28 1.53 1.72
CA PHE A 184 26.39 0.59 0.59
C PHE A 184 26.23 1.27 -0.77
N PHE A 185 25.21 2.14 -0.90
CA PHE A 185 24.90 2.82 -2.17
C PHE A 185 25.85 3.99 -2.47
N VAL A 186 26.26 4.77 -1.46
CA VAL A 186 27.15 5.93 -1.64
C VAL A 186 28.61 5.52 -1.80
N PHE A 187 29.06 4.49 -1.09
CA PHE A 187 30.47 4.06 -1.15
C PHE A 187 30.73 2.88 -2.09
N GLY A 188 29.71 2.31 -2.74
CA GLY A 188 29.90 1.22 -3.70
C GLY A 188 30.61 -0.01 -3.11
N ILE A 189 30.44 -0.24 -1.81
CA ILE A 189 31.10 -1.34 -1.11
C ILE A 189 30.40 -2.64 -1.48
N SER A 190 30.84 -3.30 -2.55
CA SER A 190 30.54 -4.71 -2.82
C SER A 190 31.24 -5.58 -1.78
N LEU A 191 30.58 -5.86 -0.65
CA LEU A 191 31.02 -6.92 0.26
C LEU A 191 29.83 -7.76 0.71
N CYS A 192 30.06 -9.07 0.64
CA CYS A 192 29.21 -10.18 1.05
C CYS A 192 28.34 -9.89 2.28
N ARG A 193 27.10 -10.39 2.22
CA ARG A 193 26.21 -10.54 3.38
C ARG A 193 26.98 -11.02 4.62
N PRO A 194 26.78 -10.41 5.80
CA PRO A 194 26.92 -11.16 7.03
C PRO A 194 25.70 -12.09 7.14
N GLY A 195 25.97 -13.38 7.36
CA GLY A 195 24.97 -14.41 7.64
C GLY A 195 24.31 -14.23 9.00
#